data_AF-A0A7M1SXZ5-F1
#
_entry.id   AF-A0A7M1SXZ5-F1
#
_cell.length_a   1.000
_cell.length_b   1.000
_cell.length_c   1.000
_cell.angle_alpha   90.00
_cell.angle_beta   90.00
_cell.angle_gamma   90.00
#
_symmetry.space_group_name_H-M   'P 1'
#
loop_
_entity.id
_entity.type
_entity.pdbx_description
1 polymer ?
#
loop_
_entity_poly.entity_id
_entity_poly.type
_entity_poly.pdbx_seq_one_letter_code
_entity_poly.pdbx_strand_id
1 'polypeptide(L)'
;MSTSPLARRLVGATAVVSLILLAHTIVWLLRPGLNPYSDGQLSLLSRAMPLSTFTILVAALALAGTVSAMIATLAPHRDGAVRPAAPVVAVGLATATAGLSGLSLAGYLVAMALPFVAVVVAIVAMIRLPRTRIPLGLVLTAAAATFVAFRDSLTAGFASAAGAMVDNGVMLWIVAMTLTATGLWIACAAHVVRTSSFGRVATAWLVRFRVPITVLAAVGPLPYALIRISWLTPWPIGAHPSGEASITAWGMLLSLGAWMGVVLTIGLIRPWGERFPRWLPWIGGRAVPPLVAIVPGGIVAGLVCLAAAGWIALAGPLQAYFWILPVWFWGPMLALAVWAYAGHRATTTPTESHEGGATTATMVQ
;
A
#
# COMPACT_ATOMS: atom_id res chain seq x y z
N MET A 1 7.36 -31.67 -9.67
CA MET A 1 7.61 -30.36 -9.04
C MET A 1 6.59 -30.12 -7.94
N SER A 2 6.94 -30.42 -6.68
CA SER A 2 6.08 -30.13 -5.52
C SER A 2 6.08 -28.62 -5.28
N THR A 3 5.00 -27.98 -5.71
CA THR A 3 4.77 -26.57 -5.46
C THR A 3 4.33 -26.41 -4.01
N SER A 4 4.90 -25.45 -3.28
CA SER A 4 4.49 -25.21 -1.90
C SER A 4 2.98 -24.92 -1.87
N PRO A 5 2.22 -25.57 -0.98
CA PRO A 5 0.78 -25.30 -0.87
C PRO A 5 0.57 -23.83 -0.56
N LEU A 6 -0.43 -23.22 -1.19
CA LEU A 6 -0.81 -21.85 -0.91
C LEU A 6 -1.19 -21.77 0.58
N ALA A 7 -0.80 -20.69 1.26
CA ALA A 7 -1.08 -20.57 2.69
C ALA A 7 -2.60 -20.68 2.91
N ARG A 8 -3.05 -21.75 3.57
CA ARG A 8 -4.49 -22.05 3.75
C ARG A 8 -5.29 -20.86 4.29
N ARG A 9 -4.66 -20.08 5.18
CA ARG A 9 -5.23 -18.85 5.74
C ARG A 9 -5.47 -17.76 4.69
N LEU A 10 -4.54 -17.58 3.74
CA LEU A 10 -4.69 -16.62 2.64
C LEU A 10 -5.86 -17.03 1.75
N VAL A 11 -5.90 -18.28 1.28
CA VAL A 11 -6.98 -18.79 0.42
C VAL A 11 -8.34 -18.72 1.14
N GLY A 12 -8.38 -19.08 2.43
CA GLY A 12 -9.58 -18.95 3.25
C GLY A 12 -10.09 -17.53 3.36
N ALA A 13 -9.21 -16.56 3.66
CA ALA A 13 -9.58 -15.15 3.69
C ALA A 13 -10.07 -14.66 2.31
N THR A 14 -9.38 -15.04 1.23
CA THR A 14 -9.78 -14.72 -0.15
C THR A 14 -11.16 -15.27 -0.48
N ALA A 15 -11.49 -16.50 -0.06
CA ALA A 15 -12.80 -17.10 -0.28
C ALA A 15 -13.91 -16.32 0.44
N VAL A 16 -13.72 -16.00 1.72
CA VAL A 16 -14.70 -15.24 2.53
C VAL A 16 -14.93 -13.86 1.92
N VAL A 17 -13.86 -13.11 1.64
CA VAL A 17 -13.98 -11.75 1.09
C VAL A 17 -14.59 -11.75 -0.32
N SER A 18 -14.24 -12.73 -1.17
CA SER A 18 -14.84 -12.87 -2.50
C SER A 18 -16.34 -13.19 -2.41
N LEU A 19 -16.75 -14.02 -1.45
CA LEU A 19 -18.16 -14.34 -1.22
C LEU A 19 -18.95 -13.11 -0.76
N ILE A 20 -18.38 -12.30 0.13
CA ILE A 20 -19.01 -11.04 0.57
C ILE A 20 -19.15 -10.08 -0.63
N LEU A 21 -18.11 -9.94 -1.45
CA LEU A 21 -18.17 -9.14 -2.68
C LEU A 21 -19.25 -9.67 -3.63
N LEU A 22 -19.32 -10.99 -3.84
CA LEU A 22 -20.34 -11.62 -4.66
C LEU A 22 -21.75 -11.29 -4.16
N ALA A 23 -21.99 -11.41 -2.85
CA ALA A 23 -23.28 -11.05 -2.25
C ALA A 23 -23.67 -9.58 -2.54
N HIS A 24 -22.73 -8.64 -2.40
CA HIS A 24 -22.99 -7.24 -2.75
C HIS A 24 -23.31 -7.06 -4.24
N THR A 25 -22.56 -7.71 -5.13
CA THR A 25 -22.82 -7.61 -6.58
C THR A 25 -24.18 -8.18 -6.97
N ILE A 26 -24.64 -9.23 -6.30
CA ILE A 26 -26.01 -9.77 -6.50
C ILE A 26 -27.05 -8.73 -6.08
N VAL A 27 -26.86 -8.07 -4.93
CA VAL A 27 -27.76 -6.97 -4.50
C VAL A 27 -27.77 -5.86 -5.55
N TRP A 28 -26.62 -5.46 -6.08
CA TRP A 28 -26.54 -4.41 -7.11
C TRP A 28 -27.20 -4.80 -8.44
N LEU A 29 -27.17 -6.09 -8.82
CA LEU A 29 -27.90 -6.58 -9.98
C LEU A 29 -29.42 -6.55 -9.77
N LEU A 30 -29.88 -6.93 -8.58
CA LEU A 30 -31.31 -6.93 -8.23
C LEU A 30 -31.86 -5.53 -7.94
N ARG A 31 -31.01 -4.62 -7.46
CA ARG A 31 -31.35 -3.25 -7.07
C ARG A 31 -30.29 -2.28 -7.61
N PRO A 32 -30.32 -1.93 -8.91
CA PRO A 32 -29.32 -1.06 -9.52
C PRO A 32 -29.16 0.31 -8.85
N GLY A 33 -30.24 0.85 -8.25
CA GLY A 33 -30.20 2.11 -7.51
C GLY A 33 -29.37 2.08 -6.21
N LEU A 34 -28.97 0.90 -5.74
CA LEU A 34 -28.05 0.73 -4.59
C LEU A 34 -26.59 0.54 -5.03
N ASN A 35 -26.31 0.58 -6.33
CA ASN A 35 -24.98 0.35 -6.85
C ASN A 35 -24.14 1.63 -6.70
N PRO A 36 -23.08 1.64 -5.86
CA PRO A 36 -22.28 2.84 -5.60
C PRO A 36 -21.41 3.25 -6.81
N TYR A 37 -21.34 2.42 -7.85
CA TYR A 37 -20.62 2.73 -9.08
C TYR A 37 -21.49 3.45 -10.11
N SER A 38 -22.77 3.74 -9.79
CA SER A 38 -23.73 4.42 -10.68
C SER A 38 -23.23 5.76 -11.19
N ASP A 39 -22.56 6.52 -10.32
CA ASP A 39 -22.18 7.90 -10.60
C ASP A 39 -20.78 7.99 -11.24
N GLY A 40 -20.15 6.84 -11.50
CA GLY A 40 -18.83 6.76 -12.13
C GLY A 40 -17.66 7.27 -11.28
N GLN A 41 -17.89 7.80 -10.08
CA GLN A 41 -16.82 8.40 -9.28
C GLN A 41 -15.79 7.36 -8.80
N LEU A 42 -16.25 6.15 -8.48
CA LEU A 42 -15.42 5.09 -7.89
C LEU A 42 -14.59 4.30 -8.90
N SER A 43 -14.99 4.26 -10.17
CA SER A 43 -14.29 3.49 -11.21
C SER A 43 -14.36 4.21 -12.55
N LEU A 44 -13.22 4.29 -13.23
CA LEU A 44 -13.20 4.75 -14.62
C LEU A 44 -13.93 3.79 -15.55
N LEU A 45 -13.88 2.49 -15.25
CA LEU A 45 -14.49 1.47 -16.09
C LEU A 45 -16.01 1.59 -16.06
N SER A 46 -16.61 1.92 -14.92
CA SER A 46 -18.06 2.14 -14.83
C SER A 46 -18.53 3.41 -15.56
N ARG A 47 -17.64 4.35 -15.90
CA ARG A 47 -17.96 5.47 -16.82
C ARG A 47 -17.90 5.07 -18.28
N ALA A 48 -17.05 4.11 -18.62
CA ALA A 48 -16.77 3.71 -20.00
C ALA A 48 -17.76 2.69 -20.55
N MET A 49 -18.61 2.08 -19.71
CA MET A 49 -19.59 1.07 -20.12
C MET A 49 -20.90 1.19 -19.32
N PRO A 50 -22.01 0.61 -19.81
CA PRO A 50 -23.26 0.59 -19.07
C PRO A 50 -23.13 -0.02 -17.67
N LEU A 51 -23.81 0.57 -16.68
CA LEU A 51 -23.76 0.13 -15.28
C LEU A 51 -24.11 -1.36 -15.10
N SER A 52 -25.07 -1.87 -15.88
CA SER A 52 -25.44 -3.29 -15.88
C SER A 52 -24.27 -4.18 -16.31
N THR A 53 -23.61 -3.86 -17.41
CA THR A 53 -22.43 -4.59 -17.92
C THR A 53 -21.29 -4.57 -16.92
N PHE A 54 -21.01 -3.40 -16.32
CA PHE A 54 -19.99 -3.28 -15.27
C PHE A 54 -20.32 -4.18 -14.06
N THR A 55 -21.58 -4.15 -13.60
CA THR A 55 -22.01 -4.96 -12.45
C THR A 55 -21.91 -6.45 -12.74
N ILE A 56 -22.30 -6.90 -13.94
CA ILE A 56 -22.17 -8.28 -14.39
C ILE A 56 -20.70 -8.71 -14.42
N LEU A 57 -19.80 -7.85 -14.91
CA LEU A 57 -18.36 -8.12 -14.92
C LEU A 57 -17.81 -8.33 -13.51
N VAL A 58 -18.11 -7.43 -12.57
CA VAL A 58 -17.65 -7.55 -11.18
C VAL A 58 -18.26 -8.78 -10.50
N ALA A 59 -19.54 -9.07 -10.75
CA ALA A 59 -20.22 -10.27 -10.26
C ALA A 59 -19.57 -11.55 -10.79
N ALA A 60 -19.23 -11.60 -12.09
CA ALA A 60 -18.56 -12.74 -12.71
C ALA A 60 -17.15 -12.96 -12.13
N LEU A 61 -16.39 -11.89 -11.92
CA LEU A 61 -15.07 -11.95 -11.27
C LEU A 61 -15.18 -12.40 -9.81
N ALA A 62 -16.16 -11.88 -9.06
CA ALA A 62 -16.41 -12.27 -7.68
C ALA A 62 -16.87 -13.74 -7.58
N LEU A 63 -17.71 -14.21 -8.51
CA LEU A 63 -18.15 -15.60 -8.58
C LEU A 63 -16.98 -16.53 -8.91
N ALA A 64 -16.24 -16.24 -9.97
CA ALA A 64 -15.06 -17.01 -10.38
C ALA A 64 -14.05 -17.09 -9.22
N GLY A 65 -13.79 -15.96 -8.57
CA GLY A 65 -12.91 -15.90 -7.40
C GLY A 65 -13.43 -16.77 -6.25
N THR A 66 -14.70 -16.62 -5.89
CA THR A 66 -15.34 -17.38 -4.80
C THR A 66 -15.26 -18.88 -5.07
N VAL A 67 -15.65 -19.33 -6.26
CA VAL A 67 -15.62 -20.75 -6.64
C VAL A 67 -14.20 -21.30 -6.60
N SER A 68 -13.24 -20.62 -7.23
CA SER A 68 -11.84 -21.07 -7.25
C SER A 68 -11.23 -21.13 -5.84
N ALA A 69 -11.48 -20.13 -5.00
CA ALA A 69 -10.96 -20.10 -3.64
C ALA A 69 -11.65 -21.15 -2.75
N MET A 70 -12.97 -21.35 -2.86
CA MET A 70 -13.69 -22.38 -2.11
C MET A 70 -13.26 -23.80 -2.50
N ILE A 71 -13.02 -24.07 -3.79
CA ILE A 71 -12.50 -25.37 -4.23
C ILE A 71 -11.15 -25.65 -3.57
N ALA A 72 -10.25 -24.65 -3.52
CA ALA A 72 -8.95 -24.81 -2.90
C ALA A 72 -8.99 -24.91 -1.37
N THR A 73 -9.96 -24.28 -0.69
CA THR A 73 -10.13 -24.45 0.76
C THR A 73 -10.69 -25.82 1.12
N LEU A 74 -11.68 -26.31 0.36
CA LEU A 74 -12.38 -27.59 0.63
C LEU A 74 -11.60 -28.81 0.13
N ALA A 75 -10.83 -28.68 -0.94
CA ALA A 75 -10.01 -29.74 -1.51
C ALA A 75 -8.57 -29.25 -1.75
N PRO A 76 -7.71 -29.21 -0.72
CA PRO A 76 -6.35 -28.63 -0.80
C PRO A 76 -5.43 -29.29 -1.84
N HIS A 77 -5.70 -30.55 -2.20
CA HIS A 77 -5.00 -31.25 -3.28
C HIS A 77 -5.32 -30.68 -4.68
N ARG A 78 -6.30 -29.77 -4.79
CA ARG A 78 -6.77 -29.09 -5.99
C ARG A 78 -6.44 -27.58 -6.01
N ASP A 79 -5.31 -27.18 -5.45
CA ASP A 79 -4.74 -25.82 -5.60
C ASP A 79 -4.60 -25.37 -7.08
N GLY A 80 -4.72 -26.31 -8.02
CA GLY A 80 -4.78 -26.06 -9.46
C GLY A 80 -5.92 -25.14 -9.90
N ALA A 81 -7.02 -24.98 -9.13
CA ALA A 81 -8.10 -24.06 -9.48
C ALA A 81 -7.76 -22.58 -9.22
N VAL A 82 -6.98 -22.29 -8.16
CA VAL A 82 -6.59 -20.91 -7.80
C VAL A 82 -5.47 -20.39 -8.69
N ARG A 83 -4.58 -21.27 -9.17
CA ARG A 83 -3.43 -20.87 -10.00
C ARG A 83 -3.78 -20.09 -11.27
N PRO A 84 -4.67 -20.59 -12.15
CA PRO A 84 -5.06 -19.84 -13.34
C PRO A 84 -6.02 -18.70 -13.00
N ALA A 85 -6.86 -18.86 -11.98
CA ALA A 85 -7.83 -17.85 -11.58
C ALA A 85 -7.16 -16.61 -10.96
N ALA A 86 -6.09 -16.79 -10.18
CA ALA A 86 -5.49 -15.71 -9.41
C ALA A 86 -5.03 -14.52 -10.25
N PRO A 87 -4.22 -14.66 -11.33
CA PRO A 87 -3.84 -13.53 -12.15
C PRO A 87 -5.04 -12.90 -12.87
N VAL A 88 -5.99 -13.71 -13.35
CA VAL A 88 -7.17 -13.22 -14.09
C VAL A 88 -8.09 -12.40 -13.17
N VAL A 89 -8.42 -12.93 -12.00
CA VAL A 89 -9.28 -12.25 -11.03
C VAL A 89 -8.58 -11.03 -10.44
N ALA A 90 -7.28 -11.12 -10.14
CA ALA A 90 -6.51 -9.99 -9.64
C ALA A 90 -6.48 -8.83 -10.63
N VAL A 91 -6.16 -9.10 -11.90
CA VAL A 91 -6.14 -8.07 -12.96
C VAL A 91 -7.54 -7.53 -13.22
N GLY A 92 -8.53 -8.41 -13.38
CA GLY A 92 -9.92 -8.01 -13.63
C GLY A 92 -10.48 -7.12 -12.53
N LEU A 93 -10.31 -7.50 -11.26
CA LEU A 93 -10.74 -6.68 -10.13
C LEU A 93 -9.93 -5.39 -10.03
N ALA A 94 -8.61 -5.45 -10.20
CA ALA A 94 -7.77 -4.24 -10.18
C ALA A 94 -8.21 -3.23 -11.25
N THR A 95 -8.51 -3.68 -12.46
CA THR A 95 -9.03 -2.83 -13.54
C THR A 95 -10.43 -2.31 -13.22
N ALA A 96 -11.32 -3.16 -12.69
CA ALA A 96 -12.68 -2.76 -12.34
C ALA A 96 -12.73 -1.77 -11.18
N THR A 97 -11.81 -1.86 -10.21
CA THR A 97 -11.76 -1.02 -9.01
C THR A 97 -10.71 0.09 -9.10
N ALA A 98 -10.08 0.28 -10.26
CA ALA A 98 -9.09 1.34 -10.46
C ALA A 98 -9.75 2.72 -10.34
N GLY A 99 -9.24 3.53 -9.40
CA GLY A 99 -9.81 4.82 -9.06
C GLY A 99 -9.02 5.56 -7.99
N LEU A 100 -9.32 6.84 -7.81
CA LEU A 100 -8.63 7.71 -6.86
C LEU A 100 -9.11 7.52 -5.41
N SER A 101 -10.29 6.94 -5.20
CA SER A 101 -10.93 6.85 -3.88
C SER A 101 -10.10 6.09 -2.85
N GLY A 102 -9.44 5.00 -3.27
CA GLY A 102 -8.57 4.22 -2.38
C GLY A 102 -7.33 4.99 -1.93
N LEU A 103 -6.66 5.67 -2.86
CA LEU A 103 -5.50 6.51 -2.56
C LEU A 103 -5.89 7.73 -1.72
N SER A 104 -7.04 8.35 -2.01
CA SER A 104 -7.60 9.45 -1.23
C SER A 104 -7.87 9.02 0.21
N LEU A 105 -8.63 7.94 0.42
CA LEU A 105 -8.93 7.39 1.75
C LEU A 105 -7.65 7.12 2.55
N ALA A 106 -6.66 6.46 1.92
CA ALA A 106 -5.38 6.19 2.57
C ALA A 106 -4.63 7.49 2.92
N GLY A 107 -4.63 8.48 2.02
CA GLY A 107 -4.06 9.80 2.27
C GLY A 107 -4.72 10.50 3.47
N TYR A 108 -6.04 10.45 3.57
CA TYR A 108 -6.77 11.03 4.70
C TYR A 108 -6.41 10.34 6.02
N LEU A 109 -6.45 9.00 6.05
CA LEU A 109 -6.09 8.23 7.24
C LEU A 109 -4.64 8.50 7.69
N VAL A 110 -3.71 8.57 6.74
CA VAL A 110 -2.31 8.89 7.03
C VAL A 110 -2.18 10.31 7.57
N ALA A 111 -2.82 11.30 6.94
CA ALA A 111 -2.78 12.69 7.40
C ALA A 111 -3.34 12.84 8.83
N MET A 112 -4.37 12.08 9.19
CA MET A 112 -4.92 12.06 10.55
C MET A 112 -4.00 11.38 11.56
N ALA A 113 -3.38 10.25 11.21
CA ALA A 113 -2.58 9.46 12.15
C ALA A 113 -1.13 9.96 12.33
N LEU A 114 -0.55 10.51 11.27
CA LEU A 114 0.88 10.77 11.18
C LEU A 114 1.43 11.79 12.18
N PRO A 115 0.74 12.90 12.51
CA PRO A 115 1.22 13.84 13.53
C PRO A 115 1.48 13.16 14.87
N PHE A 116 0.60 12.26 15.29
CA PHE A 116 0.72 11.53 16.55
C PHE A 116 1.93 10.59 16.51
N VAL A 117 2.11 9.84 15.41
CA VAL A 117 3.26 8.96 15.23
C VAL A 117 4.57 9.77 15.24
N ALA A 118 4.60 10.91 14.54
CA ALA A 118 5.78 11.77 14.47
C ALA A 118 6.16 12.34 15.85
N VAL A 119 5.19 12.79 16.64
CA VAL A 119 5.39 13.27 18.02
C VAL A 119 5.96 12.16 18.90
N VAL A 120 5.37 10.96 18.88
CA VAL A 120 5.85 9.82 19.68
C VAL A 120 7.28 9.45 19.29
N VAL A 121 7.57 9.34 18.00
CA VAL A 121 8.93 9.03 17.50
C VAL A 121 9.92 10.11 17.90
N ALA A 122 9.54 11.39 17.81
CA ALA A 122 10.40 12.50 18.20
C ALA A 122 10.70 12.50 19.70
N ILE A 123 9.70 12.30 20.56
CA ILE A 123 9.88 12.19 22.02
C ILE A 123 10.82 11.02 22.35
N VAL A 124 10.58 9.84 21.78
CA VAL A 124 11.44 8.67 22.00
C VAL A 124 12.87 8.95 21.54
N ALA A 125 13.05 9.57 20.38
CA ALA A 125 14.37 9.95 19.87
C ALA A 125 15.06 10.95 20.82
N MET A 126 14.38 12.00 21.30
CA MET A 126 14.94 12.96 22.27
C MET A 126 15.37 12.29 23.59
N ILE A 127 14.60 11.32 24.08
CA ILE A 127 14.94 10.60 25.31
C ILE A 127 16.20 9.74 25.10
N ARG A 128 16.26 9.01 23.98
CA ARG A 128 17.26 7.96 23.73
C ARG A 128 18.51 8.44 23.01
N LEU A 129 18.45 9.56 22.30
CA LEU A 129 19.53 10.16 21.54
C LEU A 129 19.77 11.59 22.03
N PRO A 130 20.70 11.83 22.98
CA PRO A 130 20.93 13.16 23.54
C PRO A 130 21.22 14.25 22.49
N ARG A 131 21.86 13.87 21.38
CA ARG A 131 22.18 14.76 20.26
C ARG A 131 20.94 15.30 19.53
N THR A 132 19.80 14.63 19.60
CA THR A 132 18.59 15.05 18.89
C THR A 132 17.67 15.93 19.74
N ARG A 133 17.98 16.13 21.03
CA ARG A 133 17.13 16.90 21.97
C ARG A 133 16.87 18.33 21.52
N ILE A 134 17.92 19.06 21.19
CA ILE A 134 17.82 20.46 20.76
C ILE A 134 17.07 20.56 19.41
N PRO A 135 17.47 19.87 18.33
CA PRO A 135 16.79 20.02 17.05
C PRO A 135 15.34 19.52 17.07
N LEU A 136 15.06 18.36 17.67
CA LEU A 136 13.68 17.86 17.76
C LEU A 136 12.84 18.67 18.74
N GLY A 137 13.44 19.20 19.81
CA GLY A 137 12.77 20.13 20.71
C GLY A 137 12.33 21.40 20.00
N LEU A 138 13.19 22.00 19.18
CA LEU A 138 12.83 23.16 18.35
C LEU A 138 11.71 22.82 17.35
N VAL A 139 11.79 21.65 16.69
CA VAL A 139 10.75 21.19 15.76
C VAL A 139 9.42 20.96 16.46
N LEU A 140 9.39 20.30 17.62
CA LEU A 140 8.16 20.06 18.37
C LEU A 140 7.56 21.34 18.94
N THR A 141 8.39 22.28 19.39
CA THR A 141 7.91 23.60 19.82
C THR A 141 7.33 24.40 18.65
N ALA A 142 7.98 24.39 17.48
CA ALA A 142 7.45 25.02 16.28
C ALA A 142 6.15 24.35 15.79
N ALA A 143 6.07 23.02 15.87
CA ALA A 143 4.87 22.26 15.55
C ALA A 143 3.72 22.57 16.54
N ALA A 144 4.02 22.69 17.83
CA ALA A 144 3.05 23.08 18.85
C ALA A 144 2.57 24.52 18.66
N ALA A 145 3.47 25.47 18.38
CA ALA A 145 3.10 26.85 18.07
C ALA A 145 2.22 26.93 16.82
N THR A 146 2.57 26.18 15.76
CA THR A 146 1.74 26.03 14.55
C THR A 146 0.38 25.43 14.89
N PHE A 147 0.33 24.37 15.68
CA PHE A 147 -0.93 23.75 16.09
C PHE A 147 -1.82 24.73 16.85
N VAL A 148 -1.26 25.53 17.77
CA VAL A 148 -2.00 26.56 18.50
C VAL A 148 -2.49 27.66 17.57
N ALA A 149 -1.66 28.12 16.63
CA ALA A 149 -1.99 29.19 15.68
C ALA A 149 -3.09 28.78 14.69
N PHE A 150 -3.10 27.51 14.27
CA PHE A 150 -4.07 26.96 13.31
C PHE A 150 -5.12 26.06 13.95
N ARG A 151 -5.29 26.13 15.28
CA ARG A 151 -6.09 25.16 16.04
C ARG A 151 -7.51 25.05 15.50
N ASP A 152 -8.17 26.18 15.23
CA ASP A 152 -9.59 26.22 14.86
C ASP A 152 -9.77 25.70 13.42
N SER A 153 -8.83 26.02 12.52
CA SER A 153 -8.81 25.50 11.15
C SER A 153 -8.52 23.99 11.12
N LEU A 154 -7.61 23.52 11.98
CA LEU A 154 -7.30 22.10 12.11
C LEU A 154 -8.48 21.34 12.69
N THR A 155 -9.09 21.80 13.79
CA THR A 155 -10.25 21.13 14.38
C THR A 155 -11.44 21.11 13.42
N ALA A 156 -11.72 22.21 12.73
CA ALA A 156 -12.76 22.26 11.70
C ALA A 156 -12.47 21.30 10.53
N GLY A 157 -11.23 21.26 10.05
CA GLY A 157 -10.81 20.34 8.98
C GLY A 157 -10.94 18.86 9.39
N PHE A 158 -10.52 18.52 10.60
CA PHE A 158 -10.67 17.17 11.16
C PHE A 158 -12.14 16.80 11.37
N ALA A 159 -12.96 17.72 11.89
CA ALA A 159 -14.39 17.49 12.10
C ALA A 159 -15.13 17.31 10.76
N SER A 160 -14.81 18.13 9.76
CA SER A 160 -15.35 18.01 8.40
C SER A 160 -14.96 16.68 7.76
N ALA A 161 -13.68 16.29 7.84
CA ALA A 161 -13.23 14.99 7.33
C ALA A 161 -13.93 13.83 8.05
N ALA A 162 -14.06 13.88 9.38
CA ALA A 162 -14.75 12.85 10.16
C ALA A 162 -16.25 12.78 9.82
N GLY A 163 -16.93 13.91 9.71
CA GLY A 163 -18.32 13.99 9.27
C GLY A 163 -18.52 13.39 7.89
N ALA A 164 -17.67 13.78 6.93
CA ALA A 164 -17.71 13.21 5.57
C ALA A 164 -17.47 11.69 5.56
N MET A 165 -16.62 11.15 6.45
CA MET A 165 -16.42 9.71 6.56
C MET A 165 -17.66 8.98 7.10
N VAL A 166 -18.38 9.59 8.05
CA VAL A 166 -19.63 9.05 8.59
C VAL A 166 -20.72 9.09 7.51
N ASP A 167 -20.90 10.24 6.86
CA ASP A 167 -21.91 10.45 5.82
C ASP A 167 -21.70 9.51 4.62
N ASN A 168 -20.44 9.21 4.29
CA ASN A 168 -20.06 8.32 3.20
C ASN A 168 -19.72 6.88 3.66
N GLY A 169 -20.14 6.48 4.87
CA GLY A 169 -19.72 5.20 5.47
C GLY A 169 -19.99 3.98 4.59
N VAL A 170 -21.14 3.94 3.89
CA VAL A 170 -21.48 2.85 2.96
C VAL A 170 -20.51 2.81 1.77
N MET A 171 -20.20 3.96 1.18
CA MET A 171 -19.25 4.07 0.07
C MET A 171 -17.85 3.63 0.51
N LEU A 172 -17.40 4.10 1.69
CA LEU A 172 -16.10 3.73 2.26
C LEU A 172 -16.00 2.24 2.55
N TRP A 173 -17.07 1.61 3.04
CA TRP A 173 -17.15 0.18 3.22
C TRP A 173 -16.94 -0.57 1.90
N ILE A 174 -17.62 -0.15 0.83
CA ILE A 174 -17.53 -0.81 -0.47
C ILE A 174 -16.13 -0.63 -1.07
N VAL A 175 -15.53 0.56 -0.95
CA VAL A 175 -14.14 0.81 -1.34
C VAL A 175 -13.19 -0.08 -0.54
N ALA A 176 -13.32 -0.15 0.78
CA ALA A 176 -12.47 -0.98 1.62
C ALA A 176 -12.59 -2.47 1.28
N MET A 177 -13.82 -2.96 1.11
CA MET A 177 -14.12 -4.35 0.77
C MET A 177 -13.55 -4.73 -0.61
N THR A 178 -13.77 -3.89 -1.62
CA THR A 178 -13.28 -4.13 -3.00
C THR A 178 -11.76 -4.09 -3.06
N LEU A 179 -11.11 -3.12 -2.40
CA LEU A 179 -9.65 -3.07 -2.29
C LEU A 179 -9.08 -4.27 -1.54
N THR A 180 -9.77 -4.75 -0.50
CA THR A 180 -9.37 -5.96 0.23
C THR A 180 -9.47 -7.19 -0.66
N ALA A 181 -10.57 -7.34 -1.40
CA ALA A 181 -10.74 -8.44 -2.36
C ALA A 181 -9.63 -8.42 -3.43
N THR A 182 -9.42 -7.26 -4.07
CA THR A 182 -8.37 -7.05 -5.06
C THR A 182 -6.98 -7.35 -4.48
N GLY A 183 -6.67 -6.84 -3.28
CA GLY A 183 -5.38 -7.06 -2.62
C GLY A 183 -5.11 -8.53 -2.27
N LEU A 184 -6.13 -9.26 -1.81
CA LEU A 184 -6.02 -10.69 -1.54
C LEU A 184 -5.80 -11.51 -2.81
N TRP A 185 -6.48 -11.16 -3.91
CA TRP A 185 -6.24 -11.79 -5.21
C TRP A 185 -4.86 -11.47 -5.78
N ILE A 186 -4.38 -10.23 -5.63
CA ILE A 186 -2.99 -9.85 -5.96
C ILE A 186 -2.00 -10.67 -5.12
N ALA A 187 -2.25 -10.88 -3.83
CA ALA A 187 -1.40 -11.70 -2.98
C ALA A 187 -1.36 -13.17 -3.43
N CYS A 188 -2.51 -13.74 -3.80
CA CYS A 188 -2.59 -15.07 -4.42
C CYS A 188 -1.78 -15.12 -5.73
N ALA A 189 -1.97 -14.15 -6.63
CA ALA A 189 -1.26 -14.08 -7.91
C ALA A 189 0.26 -13.93 -7.70
N ALA A 190 0.69 -13.07 -6.77
CA ALA A 190 2.09 -12.90 -6.41
C ALA A 190 2.71 -14.19 -5.86
N HIS A 191 1.96 -14.97 -5.07
CA HIS A 191 2.42 -16.28 -4.61
C HIS A 191 2.63 -17.26 -5.78
N VAL A 192 1.68 -17.31 -6.72
CA VAL A 192 1.80 -18.14 -7.93
C VAL A 192 3.03 -17.73 -8.75
N VAL A 193 3.19 -16.44 -9.03
CA VAL A 193 4.33 -15.91 -9.79
C VAL A 193 5.64 -16.25 -9.09
N ARG A 194 5.77 -16.00 -7.78
CA ARG A 194 7.01 -16.24 -7.01
C ARG A 194 7.47 -17.71 -7.04
N THR A 195 6.54 -18.66 -7.13
CA THR A 195 6.87 -20.09 -7.18
C THR A 195 7.20 -20.60 -8.59
N SER A 196 6.94 -19.81 -9.63
CA SER A 196 7.24 -20.14 -11.03
C SER A 196 8.75 -19.98 -11.36
N SER A 197 9.19 -20.60 -12.46
CA SER A 197 10.55 -20.41 -12.99
C SER A 197 10.83 -18.95 -13.35
N PHE A 198 9.88 -18.30 -14.03
CA PHE A 198 9.94 -16.87 -14.34
C PHE A 198 10.09 -16.02 -13.07
N GLY A 199 9.29 -16.28 -12.03
CA GLY A 199 9.36 -15.53 -10.78
C GLY A 199 10.70 -15.65 -10.06
N ARG A 200 11.38 -16.79 -10.15
CA ARG A 200 12.75 -16.95 -9.61
C ARG A 200 13.75 -16.09 -10.36
N VAL A 201 13.71 -16.10 -11.69
CA VAL A 201 14.58 -15.26 -12.54
C VAL A 201 14.32 -13.77 -12.30
N ALA A 202 13.05 -13.37 -12.29
CA ALA A 202 12.64 -11.99 -12.01
C ALA A 202 13.10 -11.56 -10.60
N THR A 203 12.93 -12.41 -9.59
CA THR A 203 13.39 -12.11 -8.22
C THR A 203 14.91 -11.92 -8.17
N ALA A 204 15.69 -12.79 -8.84
CA ALA A 204 17.14 -12.66 -8.88
C ALA A 204 17.59 -11.35 -9.54
N TRP A 205 16.94 -10.97 -10.66
CA TRP A 205 17.19 -9.70 -11.34
C TRP A 205 16.84 -8.50 -10.44
N LEU A 206 15.68 -8.54 -9.77
CA LEU A 206 15.25 -7.47 -8.87
C LEU A 206 16.19 -7.31 -7.68
N VAL A 207 16.65 -8.41 -7.09
CA VAL A 207 17.64 -8.37 -5.99
C VAL A 207 18.96 -7.76 -6.47
N ARG A 208 19.42 -8.09 -7.69
CA ARG A 208 20.63 -7.49 -8.29
C ARG A 208 20.51 -5.98 -8.45
N PHE A 209 19.34 -5.48 -8.86
CA PHE A 209 19.08 -4.05 -9.08
C PHE A 209 18.32 -3.38 -7.93
N ARG A 210 18.32 -3.97 -6.72
CA ARG A 210 17.51 -3.50 -5.60
C ARG A 210 17.77 -2.04 -5.23
N VAL A 211 19.01 -1.60 -5.30
CA VAL A 211 19.43 -0.24 -4.89
C VAL A 211 18.87 0.80 -5.85
N PRO A 212 19.16 0.76 -7.18
CA PRO A 212 18.60 1.75 -8.10
C PRO A 212 17.07 1.72 -8.13
N ILE A 213 16.43 0.53 -8.10
CA ILE A 213 14.97 0.43 -8.08
C ILE A 213 14.38 1.10 -6.84
N THR A 214 14.98 0.89 -5.66
CA THR A 214 14.51 1.50 -4.42
C THR A 214 14.71 3.02 -4.41
N VAL A 215 15.83 3.50 -4.96
CA VAL A 215 16.07 4.95 -5.12
C VAL A 215 15.02 5.56 -6.04
N LEU A 216 14.74 4.93 -7.19
CA LEU A 216 13.69 5.38 -8.11
C LEU A 216 12.31 5.40 -7.46
N ALA A 217 11.97 4.36 -6.69
CA ALA A 217 10.73 4.32 -5.91
C ALA A 217 10.65 5.45 -4.88
N ALA A 218 11.76 5.75 -4.20
CA ALA A 218 11.84 6.84 -3.22
C ALA A 218 11.76 8.23 -3.87
N VAL A 219 12.18 8.38 -5.12
CA VAL A 219 12.04 9.64 -5.87
C VAL A 219 10.59 9.91 -6.29
N GLY A 220 9.77 8.87 -6.49
CA GLY A 220 8.37 8.99 -6.93
C GLY A 220 7.54 10.07 -6.22
N PRO A 221 7.45 10.08 -4.87
CA PRO A 221 6.65 11.06 -4.14
C PRO A 221 7.38 12.39 -3.87
N LEU A 222 8.67 12.54 -4.20
CA LEU A 222 9.43 13.75 -3.89
C LEU A 222 8.91 15.03 -4.55
N PRO A 223 8.54 15.06 -5.85
CA PRO A 223 8.02 16.27 -6.47
C PRO A 223 6.76 16.79 -5.74
N TYR A 224 5.86 15.88 -5.36
CA TYR A 224 4.67 16.20 -4.57
C TYR A 224 5.04 16.77 -3.20
N ALA A 225 5.95 16.11 -2.47
CA ALA A 225 6.36 16.54 -1.13
C ALA A 225 6.99 17.95 -1.16
N LEU A 226 7.88 18.21 -2.12
CA LEU A 226 8.57 19.48 -2.30
C LEU A 226 7.62 20.61 -2.71
N ILE A 227 6.73 20.36 -3.66
CA ILE A 227 5.76 21.36 -4.12
C ILE A 227 4.83 21.78 -3.00
N ARG A 228 4.41 20.85 -2.14
CA ARG A 228 3.61 21.20 -0.97
C ARG A 228 4.34 22.15 -0.01
N ILE A 229 5.66 22.04 0.16
CA ILE A 229 6.43 22.98 1.00
C ILE A 229 6.39 24.41 0.43
N SER A 230 6.32 24.56 -0.90
CA SER A 230 6.19 25.89 -1.52
C SER A 230 4.95 26.66 -1.06
N TRP A 231 3.92 25.98 -0.55
CA TRP A 231 2.71 26.61 -0.04
C TRP A 231 2.93 27.39 1.27
N LEU A 232 4.07 27.20 1.94
CA LEU A 232 4.50 28.03 3.07
C LEU A 232 5.25 29.31 2.62
N THR A 233 5.46 29.48 1.32
CA THR A 233 6.17 30.62 0.75
C THR A 233 5.19 31.59 0.07
N PRO A 234 5.61 32.83 -0.23
CA PRO A 234 4.80 33.75 -1.02
C PRO A 234 4.47 33.26 -2.45
N TRP A 235 5.11 32.18 -2.93
CA TRP A 235 5.03 31.69 -4.30
C TRP A 235 4.52 30.23 -4.33
N PRO A 236 3.26 29.97 -3.92
CA PRO A 236 2.73 28.61 -3.83
C PRO A 236 2.55 28.01 -5.24
N ILE A 237 3.20 26.87 -5.50
CA ILE A 237 3.07 26.15 -6.78
C ILE A 237 1.98 25.10 -6.67
N GLY A 238 1.05 25.07 -7.63
CA GLY A 238 -0.02 24.07 -7.68
C GLY A 238 -1.01 24.14 -6.52
N ALA A 239 -1.11 25.29 -5.85
CA ALA A 239 -2.10 25.54 -4.81
C ALA A 239 -3.48 25.89 -5.40
N HIS A 240 -4.53 25.55 -4.65
CA HIS A 240 -5.87 26.03 -4.93
C HIS A 240 -5.94 27.55 -4.63
N PRO A 241 -6.61 28.39 -5.44
CA PRO A 241 -6.60 29.86 -5.30
C PRO A 241 -7.22 30.41 -4.01
N SER A 242 -7.83 29.59 -3.16
CA SER A 242 -8.65 30.04 -2.03
C SER A 242 -7.84 30.59 -0.85
N GLY A 243 -6.53 30.34 -0.78
CA GLY A 243 -5.69 30.78 0.35
C GLY A 243 -6.13 30.21 1.71
N GLU A 244 -6.97 29.18 1.70
CA GLU A 244 -7.63 28.68 2.91
C GLU A 244 -6.63 27.92 3.79
N ALA A 245 -6.51 28.36 5.04
CA ALA A 245 -5.54 27.79 5.99
C ALA A 245 -5.76 26.28 6.23
N SER A 246 -7.02 25.82 6.19
CA SER A 246 -7.40 24.41 6.34
C SER A 246 -6.80 23.53 5.23
N ILE A 247 -6.92 23.96 3.97
CA ILE A 247 -6.39 23.25 2.79
C ILE A 247 -4.87 23.21 2.82
N THR A 248 -4.23 24.33 3.20
CA THR A 248 -2.77 24.39 3.34
C THR A 248 -2.28 23.45 4.42
N ALA A 249 -2.91 23.47 5.60
CA ALA A 249 -2.57 22.57 6.70
C ALA A 249 -2.72 21.09 6.29
N TRP A 250 -3.81 20.74 5.61
CA TRP A 250 -4.01 19.37 5.11
C TRP A 250 -2.95 18.95 4.09
N GLY A 251 -2.60 19.87 3.18
CA GLY A 251 -1.51 19.68 2.23
C GLY A 251 -0.16 19.41 2.88
N MET A 252 0.14 20.08 4.00
CA MET A 252 1.37 19.85 4.77
C MET A 252 1.40 18.47 5.42
N LEU A 253 0.26 18.01 5.97
CA LEU A 253 0.15 16.66 6.53
C LEU A 253 0.40 15.57 5.48
N LEU A 254 -0.15 15.75 4.28
CA LEU A 254 0.11 14.86 3.16
C LEU A 254 1.58 14.92 2.69
N SER A 255 2.19 16.11 2.69
CA SER A 255 3.62 16.27 2.39
C SER A 255 4.50 15.53 3.41
N LEU A 256 4.19 15.63 4.70
CA LEU A 256 4.87 14.88 5.76
C LEU A 256 4.74 13.37 5.53
N GLY A 257 3.56 12.91 5.11
CA GLY A 257 3.31 11.51 4.72
C GLY A 257 4.18 11.07 3.55
N ALA A 258 4.30 11.91 2.52
CA ALA A 258 5.18 11.66 1.38
C ALA A 258 6.65 11.57 1.80
N TRP A 259 7.15 12.51 2.61
CA TRP A 259 8.51 12.48 3.16
C TRP A 259 8.78 11.23 3.99
N MET A 260 7.85 10.83 4.86
CA MET A 260 7.97 9.59 5.60
C MET A 260 8.01 8.39 4.65
N GLY A 261 7.18 8.38 3.60
CA GLY A 261 7.20 7.37 2.55
C GLY A 261 8.55 7.26 1.85
N VAL A 262 9.20 8.39 1.53
CA VAL A 262 10.57 8.43 0.98
C VAL A 262 11.55 7.75 1.94
N VAL A 263 11.56 8.17 3.21
CA VAL A 263 12.48 7.63 4.23
C VAL A 263 12.26 6.13 4.39
N LEU A 264 11.02 5.69 4.56
CA LEU A 264 10.65 4.27 4.70
C LEU A 264 11.04 3.45 3.47
N THR A 265 10.88 4.00 2.26
CA THR A 265 11.29 3.34 1.02
C THR A 265 12.81 3.16 0.97
N ILE A 266 13.58 4.19 1.33
CA ILE A 266 15.05 4.07 1.47
C ILE A 266 15.42 3.02 2.53
N GLY A 267 14.59 2.84 3.56
CA GLY A 267 14.72 1.77 4.54
C GLY A 267 14.86 0.38 3.96
N LEU A 268 14.23 0.10 2.81
CA LEU A 268 14.30 -1.20 2.14
C LEU A 268 15.72 -1.58 1.70
N ILE A 269 16.65 -0.62 1.60
CA ILE A 269 18.06 -0.87 1.24
C ILE A 269 19.04 -0.46 2.34
N ARG A 270 18.54 -0.10 3.53
CA ARG A 270 19.38 0.34 4.66
C ARG A 270 19.32 -0.66 5.81
N PRO A 271 20.38 -0.73 6.65
CA PRO A 271 20.43 -1.69 7.76
C PRO A 271 19.25 -1.61 8.72
N TRP A 272 18.66 -0.41 8.88
CA TRP A 272 17.54 -0.20 9.79
C TRP A 272 16.22 -0.79 9.30
N GLY A 273 16.09 -1.10 8.01
CA GLY A 273 14.97 -1.88 7.45
C GLY A 273 15.12 -3.39 7.67
N GLU A 274 16.26 -3.85 8.19
CA GLU A 274 16.51 -5.26 8.50
C GLU A 274 16.68 -5.52 9.99
N ARG A 275 17.18 -4.53 10.72
CA ARG A 275 17.29 -4.55 12.18
C ARG A 275 16.82 -3.23 12.76
N PHE A 276 15.97 -3.27 13.77
CA PHE A 276 15.51 -2.05 14.41
C PHE A 276 16.71 -1.25 14.95
N PRO A 277 16.76 0.07 14.73
CA PRO A 277 17.74 0.93 15.35
C PRO A 277 17.86 0.69 16.86
N ARG A 278 19.09 0.62 17.39
CA ARG A 278 19.35 0.28 18.80
C ARG A 278 18.72 1.23 19.81
N TRP A 279 18.36 2.44 19.39
CA TRP A 279 17.71 3.44 20.24
C TRP A 279 16.21 3.17 20.47
N LEU A 280 15.56 2.34 19.65
CA LEU A 280 14.14 2.02 19.82
C LEU A 280 13.89 1.23 21.11
N PRO A 281 12.90 1.63 21.93
CA PRO A 281 12.55 0.93 23.15
C PRO A 281 12.04 -0.48 22.85
N TRP A 282 12.42 -1.46 23.68
CA TRP A 282 12.00 -2.87 23.65
C TRP A 282 12.40 -3.72 22.44
N ILE A 283 12.50 -3.13 21.25
CA ILE A 283 12.78 -3.83 19.99
C ILE A 283 14.13 -3.49 19.36
N GLY A 284 14.85 -2.50 19.90
CA GLY A 284 16.14 -2.06 19.36
C GLY A 284 17.15 -3.20 19.20
N GLY A 285 17.82 -3.23 18.05
CA GLY A 285 18.80 -4.27 17.68
C GLY A 285 18.20 -5.60 17.22
N ARG A 286 16.89 -5.83 17.42
CA ARG A 286 16.21 -7.05 16.93
C ARG A 286 16.06 -7.01 15.42
N ALA A 287 16.01 -8.19 14.80
CA ALA A 287 15.66 -8.32 13.39
C ALA A 287 14.24 -7.80 13.15
N VAL A 288 14.06 -7.00 12.10
CA VAL A 288 12.75 -6.57 11.62
C VAL A 288 12.10 -7.76 10.92
N PRO A 289 10.91 -8.22 11.37
CA PRO A 289 10.16 -9.24 10.64
C PRO A 289 9.87 -8.74 9.22
N PRO A 290 10.21 -9.48 8.14
CA PRO A 290 10.10 -8.96 6.77
C PRO A 290 8.71 -8.42 6.40
N LEU A 291 7.65 -9.04 6.96
CA LEU A 291 6.27 -8.63 6.72
C LEU A 291 5.96 -7.20 7.19
N VAL A 292 6.70 -6.67 8.18
CA VAL A 292 6.53 -5.29 8.68
C VAL A 292 6.86 -4.25 7.60
N ALA A 293 7.75 -4.58 6.64
CA ALA A 293 8.03 -3.70 5.50
C ALA A 293 7.24 -4.11 4.26
N ILE A 294 7.11 -5.42 3.99
CA ILE A 294 6.49 -5.93 2.77
C ILE A 294 5.00 -5.62 2.71
N VAL A 295 4.25 -5.81 3.81
CA VAL A 295 2.80 -5.63 3.81
C VAL A 295 2.41 -4.16 3.62
N PRO A 296 2.86 -3.20 4.44
CA PRO A 296 2.49 -1.80 4.21
C PRO A 296 3.05 -1.25 2.90
N GLY A 297 4.29 -1.60 2.52
CA GLY A 297 4.87 -1.19 1.24
C GLY A 297 4.08 -1.72 0.05
N GLY A 298 3.64 -2.99 0.10
CA GLY A 298 2.81 -3.61 -0.92
C GLY A 298 1.41 -3.00 -1.02
N ILE A 299 0.79 -2.68 0.13
CA ILE A 299 -0.50 -1.98 0.17
C ILE A 299 -0.39 -0.61 -0.49
N VAL A 300 0.60 0.21 -0.12
CA VAL A 300 0.80 1.53 -0.71
C VAL A 300 1.09 1.41 -2.21
N ALA A 301 1.96 0.49 -2.62
CA ALA A 301 2.24 0.26 -4.03
C ALA A 301 0.98 -0.11 -4.82
N GLY A 302 0.16 -1.02 -4.29
CA GLY A 302 -1.11 -1.40 -4.89
C GLY A 302 -2.08 -0.23 -5.02
N LEU A 303 -2.27 0.55 -3.95
CA LEU A 303 -3.14 1.74 -3.96
C LEU A 303 -2.68 2.78 -4.99
N VAL A 304 -1.38 3.05 -5.07
CA VAL A 304 -0.83 4.00 -6.04
C VAL A 304 -0.98 3.48 -7.47
N CYS A 305 -0.76 2.18 -7.71
CA CYS A 305 -1.00 1.56 -9.01
C CYS A 305 -2.48 1.65 -9.43
N LEU A 306 -3.41 1.35 -8.53
CA LEU A 306 -4.85 1.44 -8.80
C LEU A 306 -5.31 2.88 -9.06
N ALA A 307 -4.70 3.85 -8.37
CA ALA A 307 -4.95 5.26 -8.57
C ALA A 307 -4.38 5.80 -9.89
N ALA A 308 -3.41 5.11 -10.50
CA ALA A 308 -2.73 5.61 -11.69
C ALA A 308 -3.68 5.85 -12.85
N ALA A 309 -4.60 4.92 -13.13
CA ALA A 309 -5.58 5.11 -14.20
C ALA A 309 -6.47 6.34 -13.96
N GLY A 310 -7.03 6.45 -12.74
CA GLY A 310 -7.84 7.60 -12.31
C GLY A 310 -7.10 8.93 -12.42
N TRP A 311 -5.82 8.93 -12.04
CA TRP A 311 -4.97 10.11 -12.11
C TRP A 311 -4.62 10.51 -13.54
N ILE A 312 -4.28 9.54 -14.40
CA ILE A 312 -4.00 9.79 -15.83
C ILE A 312 -5.23 10.41 -16.50
N ALA A 313 -6.43 9.89 -16.21
CA ALA A 313 -7.68 10.41 -16.76
C ALA A 313 -8.03 11.82 -16.26
N LEU A 314 -7.71 12.14 -14.99
CA LEU A 314 -7.99 13.45 -14.39
C LEU A 314 -6.96 14.52 -14.81
N ALA A 315 -5.67 14.20 -14.70
CA ALA A 315 -4.60 15.17 -14.89
C ALA A 315 -4.16 15.29 -16.36
N GLY A 316 -4.20 14.23 -17.18
CA GLY A 316 -3.69 14.27 -18.55
C GLY A 316 -2.16 14.53 -18.65
N PRO A 317 -1.44 13.95 -19.63
CA PRO A 317 0.03 13.97 -19.66
C PRO A 317 0.66 15.36 -19.86
N LEU A 318 -0.12 16.31 -20.37
CA LEU A 318 0.33 17.68 -20.66
C LEU A 318 0.17 18.64 -19.48
N GLN A 319 -0.56 18.27 -18.42
CA GLN A 319 -0.76 19.17 -17.28
C GLN A 319 0.36 19.04 -16.25
N ALA A 320 0.67 20.15 -15.57
CA ALA A 320 1.70 20.18 -14.54
C ALA A 320 1.46 19.13 -13.44
N TYR A 321 0.21 18.98 -12.96
CA TYR A 321 -0.15 18.04 -11.88
C TYR A 321 0.17 16.57 -12.19
N PHE A 322 0.19 16.17 -13.46
CA PHE A 322 0.58 14.83 -13.88
C PHE A 322 2.01 14.47 -13.46
N TRP A 323 2.91 15.46 -13.48
CA TRP A 323 4.32 15.33 -13.13
C TRP A 323 4.59 15.59 -11.65
N ILE A 324 3.71 16.34 -10.98
CA ILE A 324 3.80 16.64 -9.54
C ILE A 324 3.61 15.37 -8.71
N LEU A 325 2.64 14.53 -9.07
CA LEU A 325 2.42 13.24 -8.42
C LEU A 325 2.46 12.13 -9.47
N PRO A 326 3.64 11.60 -9.80
CA PRO A 326 3.81 10.63 -10.89
C PRO A 326 3.40 9.23 -10.44
N VAL A 327 2.13 9.03 -10.07
CA VAL A 327 1.59 7.75 -9.57
C VAL A 327 1.81 6.58 -10.54
N TRP A 328 1.81 6.86 -11.84
CA TRP A 328 2.07 5.91 -12.91
C TRP A 328 3.49 5.33 -12.85
N PHE A 329 4.44 6.08 -12.29
CA PHE A 329 5.82 5.67 -12.07
C PHE A 329 6.03 5.15 -10.64
N TRP A 330 5.53 5.90 -9.65
CA TRP A 330 5.77 5.65 -8.24
C TRP A 330 5.23 4.29 -7.78
N GLY A 331 3.98 3.96 -8.13
CA GLY A 331 3.34 2.70 -7.72
C GLY A 331 4.12 1.48 -8.21
N PRO A 332 4.40 1.35 -9.52
CA PRO A 332 5.18 0.24 -10.06
C PRO A 332 6.59 0.16 -9.48
N MET A 333 7.32 1.28 -9.36
CA MET A 333 8.66 1.27 -8.78
C MET A 333 8.65 0.81 -7.32
N LEU A 334 7.67 1.26 -6.53
CA LEU A 334 7.51 0.81 -5.14
C LEU A 334 7.18 -0.68 -5.07
N ALA A 335 6.32 -1.19 -5.94
CA ALA A 335 6.02 -2.63 -6.02
C ALA A 335 7.28 -3.46 -6.29
N LEU A 336 8.11 -3.00 -7.25
CA LEU A 336 9.38 -3.65 -7.57
C LEU A 336 10.39 -3.55 -6.42
N ALA A 337 10.46 -2.42 -5.72
CA ALA A 337 11.33 -2.25 -4.55
C ALA A 337 10.93 -3.18 -3.40
N VAL A 338 9.63 -3.30 -3.14
CA VAL A 338 9.08 -4.23 -2.13
C VAL A 338 9.36 -5.68 -2.50
N TRP A 339 9.23 -6.05 -3.77
CA TRP A 339 9.58 -7.39 -4.24
C TRP A 339 11.09 -7.64 -4.12
N ALA A 340 11.94 -6.70 -4.55
CA ALA A 340 13.39 -6.81 -4.41
C ALA A 340 13.81 -6.99 -2.93
N TYR A 341 13.19 -6.24 -2.01
CA TYR A 341 13.37 -6.40 -0.57
C TYR A 341 12.94 -7.80 -0.10
N ALA A 342 11.74 -8.25 -0.46
CA ALA A 342 11.26 -9.59 -0.10
C ALA A 342 12.20 -10.70 -0.59
N GLY A 343 12.69 -10.59 -1.83
CA GLY A 343 13.68 -11.49 -2.41
C GLY A 343 14.99 -11.48 -1.62
N HIS A 344 15.51 -10.29 -1.29
CA HIS A 344 16.75 -10.15 -0.53
C HIS A 344 16.66 -10.76 0.88
N ARG A 345 15.53 -10.56 1.57
CA ARG A 345 15.29 -11.13 2.90
C ARG A 345 15.16 -12.65 2.87
N ALA A 346 14.63 -13.20 1.77
CA ALA A 346 14.54 -14.65 1.58
C ALA A 346 15.91 -15.31 1.35
N THR A 347 16.85 -14.65 0.66
CA THR A 347 18.19 -15.20 0.41
C THR A 347 19.15 -15.08 1.60
N THR A 348 18.85 -14.21 2.56
CA THR A 348 19.71 -13.94 3.74
C THR A 348 19.31 -14.72 4.98
N THR A 349 18.19 -15.45 4.95
CA THR A 349 17.84 -16.39 6.03
C THR A 349 18.74 -17.62 5.88
N PRO A 350 19.62 -17.94 6.85
CA PRO A 350 20.46 -19.13 6.75
C PRO A 350 19.56 -20.35 6.67
N THR A 351 19.74 -21.16 5.63
CA THR A 351 19.38 -22.57 5.69
C THR A 351 20.17 -23.13 6.88
N GLU A 352 19.51 -23.56 7.94
CA GLU A 352 20.13 -24.46 8.91
C GLU A 352 20.53 -25.72 8.14
N SER A 353 21.75 -25.72 7.64
CA SER A 353 22.39 -26.90 7.09
C SER A 353 22.51 -27.90 8.24
N HIS A 354 21.75 -28.99 8.13
CA HIS A 354 22.10 -30.25 8.77
C HIS A 354 23.48 -30.70 8.25
N GLU A 355 24.54 -30.07 8.74
CA GLU A 355 25.88 -30.66 8.77
C GLU A 355 26.01 -31.37 10.11
N GLY A 356 25.54 -32.61 10.15
CA GLY A 356 25.66 -33.48 11.30
C GLY A 356 25.76 -34.92 10.83
N GLY A 357 26.99 -35.41 10.67
CA GLY A 357 27.25 -36.85 10.58
C GLY A 357 28.17 -37.32 9.45
N ALA A 358 29.36 -36.72 9.32
CA ALA A 358 30.49 -37.43 8.76
C ALA A 358 31.71 -37.20 9.65
N THR A 359 31.89 -38.08 10.64
CA THR A 359 33.19 -38.24 11.30
C THR A 359 33.57 -39.71 11.21
N THR A 360 34.41 -39.95 10.22
CA THR A 360 35.30 -41.08 10.03
C THR A 360 36.04 -41.36 11.35
N ALA A 361 35.89 -42.56 11.90
CA ALA A 361 36.77 -43.10 12.93
C ALA A 361 37.45 -44.35 12.35
N THR A 362 38.64 -44.13 11.78
CA THR A 362 39.63 -45.17 11.52
C THR A 362 40.75 -44.95 12.53
N MET A 363 40.89 -45.84 13.53
CA MET A 363 42.18 -46.35 14.03
C MET A 363 42.02 -47.23 15.29
N VAL A 364 42.54 -48.46 15.17
CA VAL A 364 43.25 -49.25 16.20
C VAL A 364 42.43 -49.85 17.34
N GLN A 365 42.00 -51.10 17.19
CA GLN A 365 42.62 -52.28 17.83
C GLN A 365 42.19 -53.57 17.14
#